data_AF-A0A7W2R352-F1
#
_entry.id   AF-A0A7W2R352-F1
#
_cell.length_a   1.000
_cell.length_b   1.000
_cell.length_c   1.000
_cell.angle_alpha   90.00
_cell.angle_beta   90.00
_cell.angle_gamma   90.00
#
_symmetry.space_group_name_H-M   'P 1'
#
loop_
_entity.id
_entity.type
_entity.pdbx_description
1 polymer ?
#
loop_
_entity_poly.entity_id
_entity_poly.type
_entity_poly.pdbx_seq_one_letter_code
_entity_poly.pdbx_strand_id
1 'polypeptide(L)'
;MKNFVILILGVAIGGLAVYFYCCQSKTELIVSAPKGLISADQAKALDQAYNARHRLISDSLVKREGGDNRSSWYGLDEVRNYLNYAEKDAKEKGYTMNGIRLYLGAHPIENDKPGYTTVFFIPTGTPNKANAALVNFSMQSDGGDIPGGEGLDYGNHGYPPGANYPQ
;
A
#
# COMPACT_ATOMS: atom_id res chain seq x y z
N MET A 1 -40.46 -44.96 -8.06
CA MET A 1 -39.14 -44.83 -7.39
C MET A 1 -38.28 -43.69 -7.94
N LYS A 2 -38.10 -43.53 -9.27
CA LYS A 2 -37.29 -42.44 -9.88
C LYS A 2 -37.66 -41.02 -9.42
N ASN A 3 -38.96 -40.69 -9.37
CA ASN A 3 -39.40 -39.33 -9.01
C ASN A 3 -39.15 -39.00 -7.54
N PHE A 4 -39.13 -40.02 -6.67
CA PHE A 4 -38.84 -39.87 -5.25
C PHE A 4 -37.34 -39.62 -5.02
N VAL A 5 -36.48 -40.26 -5.82
CA VAL A 5 -35.03 -40.03 -5.80
C VAL A 5 -34.69 -38.62 -6.27
N ILE A 6 -35.36 -38.11 -7.31
CA ILE A 6 -35.15 -36.74 -7.82
C ILE A 6 -35.56 -35.69 -6.78
N LEU A 7 -36.67 -35.93 -6.05
CA LEU A 7 -37.11 -35.04 -4.97
C LEU A 7 -36.08 -34.96 -3.84
N ILE A 8 -35.55 -36.11 -3.41
CA ILE A 8 -34.53 -36.18 -2.33
C ILE A 8 -33.24 -35.46 -2.78
N LEU A 9 -32.84 -35.63 -4.04
CA LEU A 9 -31.66 -34.96 -4.59
C LEU A 9 -31.82 -33.43 -4.59
N GLY A 10 -33.00 -32.94 -4.98
CA GLY A 10 -33.32 -31.51 -4.98
C GLY A 10 -33.27 -30.88 -3.59
N VAL A 11 -33.81 -31.57 -2.58
CA VAL A 11 -33.76 -31.11 -1.18
C VAL A 11 -32.33 -31.11 -0.65
N ALA A 12 -31.52 -32.11 -0.97
CA ALA A 12 -30.12 -32.17 -0.57
C ALA A 12 -29.29 -31.02 -1.17
N ILE A 13 -29.46 -30.73 -2.47
CA ILE A 13 -28.78 -29.62 -3.16
C ILE A 13 -29.24 -28.27 -2.60
N GLY A 14 -30.55 -28.09 -2.38
CA GLY A 14 -31.09 -26.88 -1.77
C GLY A 14 -30.56 -26.65 -0.36
N GLY A 15 -30.49 -27.70 0.46
CA GLY A 15 -29.90 -27.66 1.79
C GLY A 15 -28.42 -27.30 1.78
N LEU A 16 -27.65 -27.86 0.85
CA LEU A 16 -26.23 -27.51 0.64
C LEU A 16 -26.06 -26.05 0.20
N ALA A 17 -26.87 -25.56 -0.73
CA ALA A 17 -26.82 -24.17 -1.19
C ALA A 17 -27.14 -23.18 -0.05
N VAL A 18 -28.18 -23.47 0.75
CA VAL A 18 -28.53 -22.68 1.94
C VAL A 18 -27.43 -22.77 3.01
N TYR A 19 -26.82 -23.93 3.21
CA TYR A 19 -25.69 -24.08 4.14
C TYR A 19 -24.49 -23.22 3.72
N PHE A 20 -24.10 -23.24 2.44
CA PHE A 20 -23.00 -22.39 1.97
C PHE A 20 -23.33 -20.89 1.96
N TYR A 21 -24.60 -20.53 1.74
CA TYR A 21 -25.06 -19.14 1.77
C TYR A 21 -25.22 -18.59 3.20
N CYS A 22 -25.79 -19.36 4.12
CA CYS A 22 -26.09 -18.93 5.49
C CYS A 22 -24.98 -19.25 6.51
N CYS A 23 -24.20 -20.30 6.29
CA CYS A 23 -23.16 -20.76 7.22
C CYS A 23 -21.75 -20.57 6.67
N GLN A 24 -21.54 -19.63 5.74
CA GLN A 24 -20.20 -19.14 5.42
C GLN A 24 -19.58 -18.64 6.73
N SER A 25 -18.70 -19.45 7.33
CA SER A 25 -18.08 -19.08 8.60
C SER A 25 -17.27 -17.83 8.32
N LYS A 26 -17.62 -16.73 8.99
CA LYS A 26 -16.73 -15.59 9.06
C LYS A 26 -15.48 -16.12 9.75
N THR A 27 -14.47 -16.42 8.95
CA THR A 27 -13.15 -16.76 9.48
C THR A 27 -12.69 -15.50 10.18
N GLU A 28 -12.75 -15.47 11.52
CA GLU A 28 -12.19 -14.38 12.28
C GLU A 28 -10.68 -14.38 12.01
N LEU A 29 -10.25 -13.40 11.22
CA LEU A 29 -8.84 -13.13 11.03
C LEU A 29 -8.30 -12.70 12.39
N ILE A 30 -7.45 -13.54 12.99
CA ILE A 30 -6.69 -13.15 14.19
C ILE A 30 -5.70 -12.08 13.74
N VAL A 31 -6.06 -10.81 13.94
CA VAL A 31 -5.21 -9.67 13.62
C VAL A 31 -4.18 -9.52 14.73
N SER A 32 -2.97 -10.05 14.53
CA SER A 32 -1.84 -9.80 15.42
C SER A 32 -1.25 -8.42 15.16
N ALA A 33 -0.87 -7.72 16.24
CA ALA A 33 -0.11 -6.48 16.16
C ALA A 33 1.17 -6.68 15.32
N PRO A 34 1.50 -5.79 14.36
CA PRO A 34 2.73 -5.92 13.60
C PRO A 34 3.96 -5.65 14.48
N LYS A 35 5.08 -6.31 14.15
CA LYS A 35 6.32 -6.23 14.93
C LYS A 35 6.94 -4.82 14.99
N GLY A 36 6.61 -3.95 14.03
CA GLY A 36 7.15 -2.60 13.89
C GLY A 36 6.28 -1.49 14.45
N LEU A 37 5.26 -1.78 15.26
CA LEU A 37 4.46 -0.73 15.91
C LEU A 37 5.34 0.14 16.82
N ILE A 38 5.17 1.46 16.69
CA ILE A 38 5.74 2.46 17.59
C ILE A 38 4.64 3.07 18.45
N SER A 39 5.00 3.57 19.63
CA SER A 39 4.08 4.33 20.49
C SER A 39 3.80 5.73 19.93
N ALA A 40 2.74 6.37 20.42
CA ALA A 40 2.42 7.75 20.08
C ALA A 40 3.57 8.72 20.46
N ASP A 41 4.25 8.48 21.59
CA ASP A 41 5.40 9.28 22.02
C ASP A 41 6.62 9.09 21.10
N GLN A 42 6.88 7.87 20.64
CA GLN A 42 7.92 7.59 19.66
C GLN A 42 7.62 8.30 18.33
N ALA A 43 6.36 8.27 17.87
CA ALA A 43 5.94 8.99 16.67
C ALA A 43 6.12 10.52 16.84
N LYS A 44 5.74 11.08 17.98
CA LYS A 44 5.94 12.51 18.31
C LYS A 44 7.42 12.89 18.34
N ALA A 45 8.28 12.06 18.92
CA ALA A 45 9.72 12.30 18.96
C ALA A 45 10.34 12.29 17.55
N LEU A 46 9.91 11.38 16.67
CA LEU A 46 10.35 11.35 15.27
C LEU A 46 9.91 12.60 14.49
N ASP A 47 8.66 13.04 14.66
CA ASP A 47 8.15 14.27 14.06
C ASP A 47 8.94 15.51 14.53
N GLN A 48 9.18 15.63 15.84
CA GLN A 48 9.96 16.72 16.41
C GLN A 48 11.40 16.73 15.89
N ALA A 49 12.03 15.56 15.77
CA ALA A 49 13.38 15.43 15.21
C ALA A 49 13.45 15.82 13.71
N TYR A 50 12.32 15.76 12.99
CA TYR A 50 12.23 16.19 11.59
C TYR A 50 12.14 17.72 11.42
N ASN A 51 11.78 18.47 12.47
CA ASN A 51 11.58 19.93 12.41
C ASN A 51 12.76 20.70 11.79
N ALA A 52 14.00 20.32 12.12
CA ALA A 52 15.18 20.99 11.58
C ALA A 52 15.30 20.80 10.05
N ARG A 53 15.00 19.59 9.55
CA ARG A 53 15.01 19.30 8.11
C ARG A 53 13.88 20.03 7.40
N HIS A 54 12.67 19.97 7.96
CA HIS A 54 11.51 20.67 7.44
C HIS A 54 11.75 22.19 7.34
N ARG A 55 12.31 22.81 8.39
CA ARG A 55 12.67 24.24 8.36
C ARG A 55 13.69 24.54 7.27
N LEU A 56 14.78 23.78 7.18
CA LEU A 56 15.83 24.03 6.17
C LEU A 56 15.28 23.96 4.74
N ILE A 57 14.46 22.96 4.43
CA ILE A 57 13.84 22.79 3.12
C ILE A 57 12.84 23.92 2.85
N SER A 58 12.01 24.24 3.84
CA SER A 58 11.02 25.32 3.76
C SER A 58 11.67 26.68 3.49
N ASP A 59 12.72 27.02 4.24
CA ASP A 59 13.36 28.33 4.19
C ASP A 59 14.27 28.47 2.95
N SER A 60 14.91 27.37 2.52
CA SER A 60 15.92 27.40 1.46
C SER A 60 15.38 27.12 0.07
N LEU A 61 14.40 26.20 -0.04
CA LEU A 61 13.87 25.73 -1.32
C LEU A 61 12.46 26.25 -1.53
N VAL A 62 11.50 25.84 -0.69
CA VAL A 62 10.07 26.06 -0.98
C VAL A 62 9.65 27.52 -0.84
N LYS A 63 10.09 28.23 0.20
CA LYS A 63 9.89 29.67 0.45
C LYS A 63 8.44 30.17 0.36
N ARG A 64 7.47 29.27 0.46
CA ARG A 64 6.03 29.58 0.48
C ARG A 64 5.53 29.65 1.91
N GLU A 65 4.46 30.41 2.10
CA GLU A 65 3.72 30.42 3.36
C GLU A 65 3.27 28.98 3.72
N GLY A 66 3.46 28.58 4.97
CA GLY A 66 3.24 27.22 5.44
C GLY A 66 4.43 26.26 5.30
N GLY A 67 5.48 26.65 4.55
CA GLY A 67 6.69 25.82 4.36
C GLY A 67 6.47 24.64 3.43
N ASP A 68 7.42 23.71 3.42
CA ASP A 68 7.31 22.46 2.66
C ASP A 68 6.29 21.48 3.29
N ASN A 69 5.94 20.43 2.57
CA ASN A 69 5.14 19.36 3.12
C ASN A 69 5.97 18.43 4.02
N ARG A 70 5.32 17.85 5.04
CA ARG A 70 5.92 16.89 5.99
C ARG A 70 5.04 15.69 6.28
N SER A 71 3.91 15.56 5.59
CA SER A 71 2.98 14.46 5.73
C SER A 71 2.34 14.14 4.38
N SER A 72 2.09 12.86 4.10
CA SER A 72 1.26 12.44 2.96
C SER A 72 0.08 11.65 3.49
N TRP A 73 -1.11 11.99 3.01
CA TRP A 73 -2.34 11.31 3.41
C TRP A 73 -2.86 10.44 2.27
N TYR A 74 -3.29 9.24 2.61
CA TYR A 74 -3.91 8.30 1.67
C TYR A 74 -5.22 7.81 2.24
N GLY A 75 -6.25 7.74 1.38
CA GLY A 75 -7.51 7.13 1.75
C GLY A 75 -7.31 5.66 2.04
N LEU A 76 -7.89 5.17 3.15
CA LEU A 76 -7.76 3.77 3.54
C LEU A 76 -8.18 2.81 2.41
N ASP A 77 -9.27 3.14 1.71
CA ASP A 77 -9.77 2.32 0.61
C ASP A 77 -8.86 2.39 -0.61
N GLU A 78 -8.24 3.54 -0.89
CA GLU A 78 -7.23 3.67 -1.95
C GLU A 78 -5.96 2.87 -1.64
N VAL A 79 -5.49 2.87 -0.38
CA VAL A 79 -4.35 2.03 0.03
C VAL A 79 -4.66 0.55 -0.16
N ARG A 80 -5.87 0.11 0.24
CA ARG A 80 -6.32 -1.27 0.04
C ARG A 80 -6.45 -1.63 -1.44
N ASN A 81 -7.02 -0.75 -2.24
CA ASN A 81 -7.16 -0.94 -3.68
C ASN A 81 -5.78 -1.03 -4.35
N TYR A 82 -4.87 -0.14 -4.00
CA TYR A 82 -3.50 -0.15 -4.50
C TYR A 82 -2.76 -1.44 -4.12
N LEU A 83 -2.89 -1.95 -2.90
CA LEU A 83 -2.30 -3.24 -2.52
C LEU A 83 -2.76 -4.38 -3.44
N ASN A 84 -4.08 -4.48 -3.67
CA ASN A 84 -4.63 -5.49 -4.58
C ASN A 84 -4.16 -5.30 -6.03
N TYR A 85 -4.13 -4.05 -6.48
CA TYR A 85 -3.65 -3.68 -7.82
C TYR A 85 -2.18 -4.05 -8.00
N ALA A 86 -1.33 -3.66 -7.04
CA ALA A 86 0.10 -3.89 -7.07
C ALA A 86 0.46 -5.38 -7.00
N GLU A 87 -0.28 -6.19 -6.25
CA GLU A 87 -0.11 -7.65 -6.24
C GLU A 87 -0.43 -8.26 -7.62
N LYS A 88 -1.52 -7.81 -8.25
CA LYS A 88 -1.90 -8.24 -9.60
C LYS A 88 -0.83 -7.83 -10.63
N ASP A 89 -0.41 -6.57 -10.60
CA ASP A 89 0.61 -6.01 -11.49
C ASP A 89 1.96 -6.72 -11.34
N ALA A 90 2.39 -6.98 -10.10
CA ALA A 90 3.57 -7.78 -9.79
C ALA A 90 3.51 -9.16 -10.43
N LYS A 91 2.36 -9.85 -10.32
CA LYS A 91 2.16 -11.17 -10.91
C LYS A 91 2.24 -11.14 -12.43
N GLU A 92 1.63 -10.15 -13.07
CA GLU A 92 1.70 -9.94 -14.53
C GLU A 92 3.14 -9.69 -15.00
N LYS A 93 3.95 -9.02 -14.19
CA LYS A 93 5.38 -8.78 -14.42
C LYS A 93 6.29 -9.97 -14.08
N GLY A 94 5.74 -11.09 -13.61
CA GLY A 94 6.51 -12.28 -13.27
C GLY A 94 7.19 -12.21 -11.90
N TYR A 95 6.63 -11.46 -10.96
CA TYR A 95 7.09 -11.35 -9.57
C TYR A 95 6.05 -11.88 -8.59
N THR A 96 6.49 -12.20 -7.39
CA THR A 96 5.64 -12.36 -6.21
C THR A 96 5.89 -11.16 -5.29
N MET A 97 4.88 -10.31 -5.11
CA MET A 97 4.97 -9.15 -4.22
C MET A 97 5.17 -9.61 -2.77
N ASN A 98 6.08 -8.97 -2.05
CA ASN A 98 6.41 -9.28 -0.65
C ASN A 98 6.35 -8.05 0.28
N GLY A 99 6.01 -6.87 -0.25
CA GLY A 99 5.89 -5.65 0.55
C GLY A 99 5.70 -4.38 -0.28
N ILE A 100 5.77 -3.26 0.41
CA ILE A 100 5.81 -1.91 -0.18
C ILE A 100 7.02 -1.18 0.39
N ARG A 101 7.70 -0.42 -0.46
CA ARG A 101 8.67 0.61 -0.07
C ARG A 101 8.04 1.99 -0.24
N LEU A 102 8.35 2.88 0.69
CA LEU A 102 7.96 4.28 0.62
C LEU A 102 9.17 5.11 0.22
N TYR A 103 9.02 5.93 -0.81
CA TYR A 103 10.06 6.85 -1.28
C TYR A 103 9.68 8.29 -1.00
N LEU A 104 10.66 9.08 -0.57
CA LEU A 104 10.53 10.54 -0.55
C LEU A 104 10.74 11.07 -1.98
N GLY A 105 9.83 11.92 -2.44
CA GLY A 105 9.89 12.60 -3.72
C GLY A 105 9.54 14.07 -3.58
N ALA A 106 9.49 14.79 -4.70
CA ALA A 106 8.97 16.15 -4.77
C ALA A 106 8.26 16.35 -6.11
N HIS A 107 7.20 17.17 -6.12
CA HIS A 107 6.54 17.52 -7.37
C HIS A 107 7.49 18.28 -8.30
N PRO A 108 7.26 18.19 -9.61
CA PRO A 108 7.90 19.07 -10.56
C PRO A 108 7.71 20.55 -10.18
N ILE A 109 8.66 21.37 -10.60
CA ILE A 109 8.53 22.82 -10.53
C ILE A 109 7.38 23.24 -11.44
N GLU A 110 6.48 24.07 -10.92
CA GLU A 110 5.36 24.64 -11.67
C GLU A 110 5.38 26.16 -11.52
N ASN A 111 5.36 26.89 -12.64
CA ASN A 111 5.42 28.36 -12.66
C ASN A 111 6.58 28.93 -11.80
N ASP A 112 7.78 28.36 -11.96
CA ASP A 112 9.00 28.68 -11.20
C ASP A 112 8.90 28.50 -9.68
N LYS A 113 7.86 27.81 -9.20
CA LYS A 113 7.69 27.45 -7.79
C LYS A 113 8.11 26.01 -7.56
N PRO A 114 9.00 25.73 -6.60
CA PRO A 114 9.36 24.36 -6.24
C PRO A 114 8.13 23.53 -5.88
N GLY A 115 8.09 22.27 -6.32
CA GLY A 115 7.08 21.33 -5.86
C GLY A 115 7.23 21.03 -4.37
N TYR A 116 6.13 20.63 -3.74
CA TYR A 116 6.17 20.16 -2.35
C TYR A 116 6.82 18.77 -2.29
N THR A 117 7.43 18.45 -1.15
CA THR A 117 7.83 17.07 -0.83
C THR A 117 6.60 16.16 -0.79
N THR A 118 6.76 14.93 -1.27
CA THR A 118 5.77 13.87 -1.15
C THR A 118 6.41 12.56 -0.72
N VAL A 119 5.57 11.59 -0.38
CA VAL A 119 5.91 10.20 -0.25
C VAL A 119 5.10 9.44 -1.29
N PHE A 120 5.64 8.39 -1.89
CA PHE A 120 4.86 7.49 -2.74
C PHE A 120 5.23 6.03 -2.49
N PHE A 121 4.26 5.15 -2.73
CA PHE A 121 4.39 3.71 -2.53
C PHE A 121 4.95 3.05 -3.78
N ILE A 122 5.82 2.06 -3.61
CA ILE A 122 6.34 1.22 -4.70
C ILE A 122 6.28 -0.25 -4.24
N PRO A 123 5.78 -1.18 -5.07
CA PRO A 123 5.72 -2.58 -4.67
C PRO A 123 7.12 -3.21 -4.68
N THR A 124 7.37 -4.05 -3.68
CA THR A 124 8.58 -4.87 -3.59
C THR A 124 8.22 -6.33 -3.84
N GLY A 125 9.14 -7.11 -4.39
CA GLY A 125 8.87 -8.51 -4.69
C GLY A 125 10.10 -9.30 -5.10
N THR A 126 9.88 -10.61 -5.30
CA THR A 126 10.91 -11.53 -5.78
C THR A 126 10.51 -12.10 -7.15
N PRO A 127 11.46 -12.26 -8.09
CA PRO A 127 11.17 -12.89 -9.38
C PRO A 127 10.61 -14.31 -9.25
N ASN A 128 9.60 -14.65 -10.04
CA ASN A 128 9.06 -16.00 -10.13
C ASN A 128 10.06 -16.91 -10.86
N LYS A 129 10.32 -18.10 -10.30
CA LYS A 129 11.42 -19.02 -10.68
C LYS A 129 11.46 -19.46 -12.17
N ALA A 130 10.44 -19.17 -12.97
CA ALA A 130 10.40 -19.55 -14.39
C ALA A 130 11.30 -18.68 -15.31
N ASN A 131 11.69 -17.47 -14.88
CA ASN A 131 12.59 -16.59 -15.63
C ASN A 131 14.08 -16.73 -15.21
N ALA A 132 14.41 -17.78 -14.45
CA ALA A 132 15.72 -17.98 -13.83
C ALA A 132 16.87 -18.36 -14.80
N ALA A 133 16.61 -18.46 -16.11
CA ALA A 133 17.63 -18.90 -17.06
C ALA A 133 18.52 -17.77 -17.65
N LEU A 134 18.20 -16.49 -17.44
CA LEU A 134 18.94 -15.39 -18.11
C LEU A 134 19.37 -14.21 -17.22
N VAL A 135 19.07 -14.20 -15.93
CA VAL A 135 19.48 -13.08 -15.04
C VAL A 135 20.24 -13.61 -13.84
N ASN A 136 21.46 -14.07 -14.10
CA ASN A 136 22.48 -14.16 -13.06
C ASN A 136 23.07 -12.74 -12.89
N PHE A 137 23.36 -12.33 -11.65
CA PHE A 137 23.85 -11.01 -11.19
C PHE A 137 22.79 -9.99 -10.75
N SER A 138 22.14 -10.26 -9.61
CA SER A 138 22.36 -9.52 -8.33
C SER A 138 21.17 -9.65 -7.37
N MET A 139 21.42 -10.13 -6.15
CA MET A 139 20.63 -9.91 -4.93
C MET A 139 19.12 -10.16 -5.01
N GLN A 140 18.71 -11.41 -4.83
CA GLN A 140 17.36 -11.75 -4.36
C GLN A 140 17.30 -11.56 -2.83
N SER A 141 17.46 -10.32 -2.38
CA SER A 141 17.12 -9.95 -1.00
C SER A 141 15.62 -9.68 -0.93
N ASP A 142 14.97 -10.18 0.12
CA ASP A 142 13.61 -9.75 0.44
C ASP A 142 13.51 -8.21 0.45
N GLY A 143 12.39 -7.68 -0.04
CA GLY A 143 12.12 -6.23 -0.06
C GLY A 143 12.75 -5.43 -1.20
N GLY A 144 13.23 -6.05 -2.29
CA GLY A 144 13.66 -5.32 -3.51
C GLY A 144 12.48 -4.80 -4.34
N ASP A 145 12.60 -3.61 -4.91
CA ASP A 145 11.55 -3.01 -5.75
C ASP A 145 11.29 -3.84 -7.00
N ILE A 146 10.02 -3.94 -7.42
CA ILE A 146 9.66 -4.58 -8.68
C ILE A 146 9.95 -3.62 -9.84
N PRO A 147 10.85 -3.96 -10.78
CA PRO A 147 11.14 -3.10 -11.92
C PRO A 147 9.87 -2.79 -12.74
N GLY A 148 9.59 -1.49 -12.92
CA GLY A 148 8.40 -1.02 -13.64
C GLY A 148 7.09 -1.19 -12.87
N GLY A 149 7.13 -1.56 -11.58
CA GLY A 149 5.95 -1.54 -10.71
C GLY A 149 5.42 -0.12 -10.57
N GLU A 150 4.11 0.03 -10.74
CA GLU A 150 3.46 1.34 -10.62
C GLU A 150 3.36 1.78 -9.15
N GLY A 151 3.41 3.08 -8.92
CA GLY A 151 3.37 3.66 -7.57
C GLY A 151 2.09 4.42 -7.25
N LEU A 152 1.83 4.62 -5.96
CA LEU A 152 0.73 5.43 -5.44
C LEU A 152 1.24 6.65 -4.70
N ASP A 153 0.88 7.84 -5.16
CA ASP A 153 1.31 9.13 -4.60
C ASP A 153 0.15 9.92 -3.95
N TYR A 154 -1.12 9.58 -4.20
CA TYR A 154 -2.29 10.29 -3.63
C TYR A 154 -3.56 9.44 -3.61
N GLY A 155 -4.40 9.62 -2.58
CA GLY A 155 -5.60 8.81 -2.34
C GLY A 155 -6.94 9.53 -2.11
N ASN A 156 -7.03 10.85 -2.31
CA ASN A 156 -8.27 11.63 -2.63
C ASN A 156 -8.18 13.13 -2.28
N HIS A 157 -7.44 13.54 -1.23
CA HIS A 157 -7.47 14.92 -0.72
C HIS A 157 -6.46 15.90 -1.35
N GLY A 158 -5.92 15.57 -2.53
CA GLY A 158 -5.14 16.50 -3.35
C GLY A 158 -3.78 16.95 -2.81
N TYR A 159 -3.25 17.99 -3.46
CA TYR A 159 -1.92 18.58 -3.28
C TYR A 159 -2.00 20.04 -2.80
N PRO A 160 -1.32 20.46 -1.72
CA PRO A 160 -0.77 19.64 -0.62
C PRO A 160 -1.84 19.32 0.44
N PRO A 161 -1.66 18.27 1.26
CA PRO A 161 -2.51 18.06 2.43
C PRO A 161 -2.36 19.23 3.41
N GLY A 162 -3.48 19.83 3.81
CA GLY A 162 -3.52 21.04 4.65
C GLY A 162 -3.21 20.81 6.14
N ALA A 163 -2.62 19.68 6.54
CA ALA A 163 -2.44 19.32 7.94
C ALA A 163 -1.03 18.81 8.25
N ASN A 164 -0.33 19.56 9.12
CA ASN A 164 0.85 19.08 9.81
C ASN A 164 0.47 17.99 10.83
N TYR A 165 1.44 17.19 11.27
CA TYR A 165 1.22 16.19 12.32
C TYR A 165 0.57 16.85 13.55
N PRO A 166 -0.51 16.27 14.12
CA PRO A 166 -1.18 16.85 15.28
C PRO A 166 -0.18 16.91 16.45
N GLN A 167 0.11 18.12 16.92
CA GLN A 167 1.02 18.39 18.04
C GLN A 167 0.36 18.12 19.39
#